data_AF-A0A2V9N9B2-F1
#
_entry.id   AF-A0A2V9N9B2-F1
#
_cell.length_a   1.000
_cell.length_b   1.000
_cell.length_c   1.000
_cell.angle_alpha   90.00
_cell.angle_beta   90.00
_cell.angle_gamma   90.00
#
_symmetry.space_group_name_H-M   'P 1'
#
loop_
_entity.id
_entity.type
_entity.pdbx_description
1 polymer ?
#
loop_
_entity_poly.entity_id
_entity_poly.type
_entity_poly.pdbx_seq_one_letter_code
_entity_poly.pdbx_strand_id
1 'polypeptide(L)'
;MSENRPSNSRIPLWLKVAWTIWLLVWAPVYWRQYGAQNFLYFCDLGNLLIAVGLWAESRLILSWQAVGLLLFQTLYALDLIGAGLLGRHFIGGTEYMFDPRVPFFARLMGLYHLVVPPLLLWAVRRLGYVPEAWRWATFTALTVVPINFFWRPQYNVNWARGIGHEQHVLPDWLYLAGYLILVPLVVYWPTHLALKRWTRTQASTEN
;
A
#
# COMPACT_ATOMS: atom_id res chain seq x y z
N MET A 1 7.62 24.99 36.57
CA MET A 1 7.05 25.82 35.49
C MET A 1 7.03 24.95 34.24
N SER A 2 6.00 24.11 34.09
CA SER A 2 5.88 23.17 32.97
C SER A 2 5.25 23.90 31.79
N GLU A 3 6.02 24.13 30.73
CA GLU A 3 5.47 24.62 29.47
C GLU A 3 4.44 23.62 28.93
N ASN A 4 3.17 24.02 28.98
CA ASN A 4 2.09 23.43 28.21
C ASN A 4 2.42 23.60 26.72
N ARG A 5 3.02 22.59 26.08
CA ARG A 5 2.87 22.43 24.63
C ARG A 5 1.49 21.83 24.37
N PRO A 6 0.56 22.54 23.70
CA PRO A 6 -0.56 21.85 23.10
C PRO A 6 0.00 20.96 21.98
N SER A 7 0.23 19.68 22.27
CA SER A 7 0.59 18.72 21.24
C SER A 7 -0.63 18.54 20.34
N ASN A 8 -0.73 19.31 19.26
CA ASN A 8 -1.70 19.07 18.19
C ASN A 8 -1.26 17.82 17.40
N SER A 9 -1.30 16.66 18.08
CA SER A 9 -0.98 15.32 17.59
C SER A 9 -2.07 14.75 16.68
N ARG A 10 -3.21 15.41 16.57
CA ARG A 10 -4.34 14.98 15.74
C ARG A 10 -4.06 15.14 14.25
N ILE A 11 -4.64 14.29 13.42
CA ILE A 11 -4.54 14.38 11.96
C ILE A 11 -5.41 15.56 11.47
N PRO A 12 -4.92 16.43 10.57
CA PRO A 12 -5.71 17.55 10.06
C PRO A 12 -7.00 17.08 9.38
N LEU A 13 -8.13 17.72 9.71
CA LEU A 13 -9.45 17.35 9.17
C LEU A 13 -9.48 17.42 7.63
N TRP A 14 -8.83 18.42 7.04
CA TRP A 14 -8.80 18.59 5.58
C TRP A 14 -8.25 17.35 4.87
N LEU A 15 -7.26 16.67 5.45
CA LEU A 15 -6.66 15.47 4.86
C LEU A 15 -7.64 14.29 4.90
N LYS A 16 -8.37 14.13 6.01
CA LYS A 16 -9.40 13.10 6.16
C LYS A 16 -10.52 13.31 5.14
N VAL A 17 -10.99 14.54 5.00
CA VAL A 17 -12.04 14.92 4.05
C VAL A 17 -11.58 14.75 2.61
N ALA A 18 -10.40 15.25 2.25
CA ALA A 18 -9.85 15.13 0.90
C ALA A 18 -9.66 13.66 0.49
N TRP A 19 -9.10 12.83 1.37
CA TRP A 19 -8.94 11.39 1.12
C TRP A 19 -10.29 10.69 0.93
N THR A 20 -11.29 11.05 1.75
CA THR A 20 -12.64 10.47 1.66
C THR A 20 -13.35 10.88 0.37
N ILE A 21 -13.29 12.15 -0.01
CA ILE A 21 -13.87 12.64 -1.27
C ILE A 21 -13.21 11.93 -2.46
N TRP A 22 -11.88 11.86 -2.45
CA TRP A 22 -11.15 11.15 -3.50
C TRP A 22 -11.57 9.68 -3.57
N LEU A 23 -11.69 8.97 -2.44
CA LEU A 23 -12.17 7.58 -2.40
C LEU A 23 -13.59 7.41 -2.97
N LEU A 24 -14.51 8.32 -2.64
CA LEU A 24 -15.88 8.28 -3.14
C LEU A 24 -15.97 8.47 -4.66
N VAL A 25 -14.99 9.14 -5.27
CA VAL A 25 -14.87 9.28 -6.73
C VAL A 25 -14.10 8.10 -7.34
N TRP A 26 -12.99 7.71 -6.72
CA TRP A 26 -12.11 6.65 -7.16
C TRP A 26 -12.80 5.29 -7.23
N ALA A 27 -13.50 4.89 -6.16
CA ALA A 27 -14.13 3.59 -6.05
C ALA A 27 -15.15 3.29 -7.17
N PRO A 28 -16.14 4.15 -7.49
CA PRO A 28 -17.07 3.84 -8.58
C PRO A 28 -16.40 3.82 -9.95
N VAL A 29 -15.36 4.65 -10.18
CA VAL A 29 -14.59 4.63 -11.44
C VAL A 29 -13.85 3.31 -11.60
N TYR A 30 -13.13 2.88 -10.55
CA TYR A 30 -12.35 1.64 -10.55
C TYR A 30 -13.26 0.41 -10.63
N TRP A 31 -14.40 0.43 -9.95
CA TRP A 31 -15.38 -0.64 -10.03
C TRP A 31 -15.89 -0.83 -11.46
N ARG A 32 -16.24 0.27 -12.15
CA ARG A 32 -16.72 0.20 -13.54
C ARG A 32 -15.63 -0.26 -14.51
N GLN A 33 -14.39 0.18 -14.30
CA GLN A 33 -13.28 -0.13 -15.20
C GLN A 33 -12.70 -1.53 -14.99
N TYR A 34 -12.51 -1.96 -13.74
CA TYR A 34 -11.74 -3.17 -13.39
C TYR A 34 -12.56 -4.22 -12.62
N GLY A 35 -13.76 -3.87 -12.14
CA GLY A 35 -14.63 -4.77 -11.40
C GLY A 35 -14.26 -4.93 -9.92
N ALA A 36 -15.05 -5.75 -9.21
CA ALA A 36 -14.99 -5.89 -7.76
C ALA A 36 -13.66 -6.46 -7.24
N GLN A 37 -13.04 -7.39 -7.98
CA GLN A 37 -11.80 -8.04 -7.57
C GLN A 37 -10.62 -7.06 -7.50
N ASN A 38 -10.68 -5.94 -8.23
CA ASN A 38 -9.61 -4.93 -8.21
C ASN A 38 -9.38 -4.38 -6.80
N PHE A 39 -10.44 -4.27 -5.99
CA PHE A 39 -10.35 -3.82 -4.60
C PHE A 39 -9.60 -4.79 -3.68
N LEU A 40 -9.22 -5.98 -4.17
CA LEU A 40 -8.35 -6.93 -3.47
C LEU A 40 -6.87 -6.73 -3.79
N TYR A 41 -6.50 -5.83 -4.72
CA TYR A 41 -5.12 -5.37 -4.77
C TYR A 41 -4.75 -4.74 -3.42
N PHE A 42 -3.57 -5.06 -2.90
CA PHE A 42 -3.16 -4.57 -1.57
C PHE A 42 -3.16 -3.04 -1.51
N CYS A 43 -2.79 -2.38 -2.59
CA CYS A 43 -2.83 -0.92 -2.70
C CYS A 43 -4.26 -0.35 -2.64
N ASP A 44 -5.22 -1.01 -3.28
CA ASP A 44 -6.62 -0.60 -3.33
C ASP A 44 -7.33 -0.84 -1.98
N LEU A 45 -7.17 -2.04 -1.41
CA LEU A 45 -7.61 -2.34 -0.05
C LEU A 45 -6.95 -1.40 0.96
N GLY A 46 -5.67 -1.11 0.73
CA GLY A 46 -4.88 -0.17 1.51
C GLY A 46 -5.47 1.22 1.54
N ASN A 47 -5.98 1.74 0.43
CA ASN A 47 -6.63 3.06 0.39
C ASN A 47 -7.86 3.14 1.32
N LEU A 48 -8.65 2.06 1.38
CA LEU A 48 -9.79 1.96 2.29
C LEU A 48 -9.34 1.91 3.75
N LEU A 49 -8.33 1.08 4.06
CA LEU A 49 -7.77 0.97 5.41
C LEU A 49 -7.08 2.27 5.86
N ILE A 50 -6.40 2.98 4.95
CA ILE A 50 -5.83 4.31 5.22
C ILE A 50 -6.95 5.27 5.62
N ALA A 51 -8.09 5.30 4.92
CA ALA A 51 -9.20 6.18 5.30
C ALA A 51 -9.72 5.89 6.71
N VAL A 52 -9.90 4.62 7.05
CA VAL A 52 -10.28 4.19 8.42
C VAL A 52 -9.20 4.64 9.41
N GLY A 53 -7.93 4.43 9.10
CA GLY A 53 -6.80 4.83 9.94
C GLY A 53 -6.71 6.35 10.15
N LEU A 54 -6.98 7.15 9.12
CA LEU A 54 -6.98 8.61 9.19
C LEU A 54 -8.14 9.14 10.05
N TRP A 55 -9.34 8.59 9.89
CA TRP A 55 -10.51 9.00 10.69
C TRP A 55 -10.40 8.57 12.15
N ALA A 56 -10.02 7.32 12.39
CA ALA A 56 -9.82 6.78 13.74
C ALA A 56 -8.52 7.27 14.40
N GLU A 57 -7.66 7.98 13.66
CA GLU A 57 -6.30 8.34 14.09
C GLU A 57 -5.53 7.11 14.64
N SER A 58 -5.76 5.95 14.02
CA SER A 58 -5.26 4.67 14.49
C SER A 58 -3.81 4.47 14.08
N ARG A 59 -2.91 4.61 15.06
CA ARG A 59 -1.49 4.28 14.94
C ARG A 59 -1.27 2.87 14.38
N LEU A 60 -2.11 1.91 14.81
CA LEU A 60 -2.00 0.52 14.39
C LEU A 60 -2.31 0.35 12.91
N ILE A 61 -3.45 0.86 12.45
CA ILE A 61 -3.88 0.71 11.05
C ILE A 61 -2.89 1.40 10.12
N LEU A 62 -2.46 2.62 10.45
CA LEU A 62 -1.51 3.36 9.62
C LEU A 62 -0.12 2.72 9.62
N SER A 63 0.34 2.17 10.75
CA SER A 63 1.59 1.37 10.79
C SER A 63 1.46 0.07 10.01
N TRP A 64 0.31 -0.61 10.07
CA TRP A 64 0.01 -1.81 9.29
C TRP A 64 0.08 -1.52 7.80
N GLN A 65 -0.59 -0.47 7.32
CA GLN A 65 -0.52 -0.06 5.92
C GLN A 65 0.88 0.38 5.53
N ALA A 66 1.63 1.07 6.40
CA ALA A 66 3.02 1.40 6.16
C ALA A 66 3.89 0.15 5.93
N VAL A 67 3.75 -0.88 6.77
CA VAL A 67 4.49 -2.14 6.59
C VAL A 67 4.08 -2.86 5.30
N GLY A 68 2.78 -2.95 5.03
CA GLY A 68 2.27 -3.70 3.89
C GLY A 68 2.54 -3.05 2.52
N LEU A 69 2.61 -1.72 2.47
CA LEU A 69 2.53 -0.99 1.21
C LEU A 69 3.78 -0.21 0.84
N LEU A 70 4.60 0.25 1.80
CA LEU A 70 5.66 1.22 1.50
C LEU A 70 6.60 0.75 0.40
N LEU A 71 7.10 -0.49 0.47
CA LEU A 71 8.01 -1.01 -0.54
C LEU A 71 7.36 -0.99 -1.93
N PHE A 72 6.21 -1.64 -2.09
CA PHE A 72 5.55 -1.78 -3.39
C PHE A 72 5.08 -0.43 -3.96
N GLN A 73 4.55 0.44 -3.11
CA GLN A 73 4.13 1.79 -3.50
C GLN A 73 5.32 2.65 -3.94
N THR A 74 6.45 2.57 -3.24
CA THR A 74 7.68 3.28 -3.64
C THR A 74 8.25 2.73 -4.94
N LEU A 75 8.30 1.41 -5.11
CA LEU A 75 8.75 0.79 -6.36
C LEU A 75 7.85 1.21 -7.55
N TYR A 76 6.53 1.17 -7.36
CA TYR A 76 5.57 1.66 -8.35
C TYR A 76 5.81 3.14 -8.69
N ALA A 77 5.98 3.99 -7.67
CA ALA A 77 6.22 5.41 -7.87
C ALA A 77 7.52 5.68 -8.66
N LEU A 78 8.60 4.95 -8.34
CA LEU A 78 9.87 5.07 -9.05
C LEU A 78 9.75 4.60 -10.51
N ASP A 79 9.04 3.50 -10.76
CA ASP A 79 8.78 3.02 -12.12
C ASP A 79 7.95 4.03 -12.93
N LEU A 80 6.88 4.57 -12.34
CA LEU A 80 6.02 5.57 -12.98
C LEU A 80 6.78 6.85 -13.32
N ILE A 81 7.60 7.35 -12.38
CA ILE A 81 8.43 8.55 -12.59
C ILE A 81 9.50 8.26 -13.66
N GLY A 82 10.15 7.11 -13.61
CA GLY A 82 11.12 6.67 -14.61
C GLY A 82 10.51 6.60 -16.01
N ALA A 83 9.33 6.01 -16.14
CA ALA A 83 8.61 5.93 -17.39
C ALA A 83 8.22 7.32 -17.91
N GLY A 84 7.72 8.20 -17.03
CA GLY A 84 7.30 9.56 -17.41
C GLY A 84 8.46 10.49 -17.79
N LEU A 85 9.62 10.36 -17.13
CA LEU A 85 10.76 11.26 -17.35
C LEU A 85 11.79 10.72 -18.36
N LEU A 86 12.00 9.41 -18.38
CA LEU A 86 13.07 8.75 -19.14
C LEU A 86 12.53 7.82 -20.23
N GLY A 87 11.20 7.63 -20.31
CA GLY A 87 10.58 6.69 -21.25
C GLY A 87 10.92 5.22 -20.96
N ARG A 88 11.33 4.89 -19.72
CA ARG A 88 11.78 3.54 -19.33
C ARG A 88 11.07 3.04 -18.09
N HIS A 89 10.52 1.82 -18.18
CA HIS A 89 10.05 1.04 -17.04
C HIS A 89 11.22 0.21 -16.48
N PHE A 90 11.59 0.44 -15.23
CA PHE A 90 12.70 -0.27 -14.56
C PHE A 90 12.26 -1.56 -13.88
N ILE A 91 10.99 -1.61 -13.46
CA ILE A 91 10.37 -2.70 -12.72
C ILE A 91 9.19 -3.26 -13.52
N GLY A 92 8.44 -2.36 -14.16
CA GLY A 92 7.18 -2.66 -14.81
C GLY A 92 5.98 -2.66 -13.85
N GLY A 93 4.79 -2.83 -14.40
CA GLY A 93 3.50 -2.72 -13.69
C GLY A 93 2.86 -1.34 -13.76
N THR A 94 3.50 -0.36 -14.40
CA THR A 94 2.96 0.99 -14.63
C THR A 94 2.67 1.26 -16.10
N GLU A 95 2.84 0.28 -17.00
CA GLU A 95 2.65 0.43 -18.45
C GLU A 95 1.22 0.89 -18.77
N TYR A 96 0.24 0.39 -18.02
CA TYR A 96 -1.16 0.77 -18.17
C TYR A 96 -1.41 2.28 -17.94
N MET A 97 -0.53 2.97 -17.21
CA MET A 97 -0.60 4.43 -17.00
C MET A 97 -0.25 5.21 -18.27
N PHE A 98 0.37 4.57 -19.25
CA PHE A 98 0.74 5.16 -20.54
C PHE A 98 -0.09 4.58 -21.70
N ASP A 99 -0.96 3.60 -21.45
CA ASP A 99 -1.81 3.00 -22.46
C ASP A 99 -3.05 3.91 -22.75
N PRO A 100 -3.23 4.40 -23.99
CA PRO A 100 -4.39 5.21 -24.35
C PRO A 100 -5.72 4.44 -24.30
N ARG A 101 -5.70 3.09 -24.27
CA ARG A 101 -6.89 2.25 -24.12
C ARG A 101 -7.45 2.28 -22.70
N VAL A 102 -6.63 2.67 -21.71
CA VAL A 102 -7.10 2.88 -20.35
C VAL A 102 -7.62 4.32 -20.22
N PRO A 103 -8.89 4.52 -19.79
CA PRO A 103 -9.48 5.85 -19.69
C PRO A 103 -8.60 6.81 -18.87
N PHE A 104 -8.41 8.02 -19.39
CA PHE A 104 -7.56 9.03 -18.75
C PHE A 104 -7.89 9.22 -17.27
N PHE A 105 -9.17 9.29 -16.92
CA PHE A 105 -9.59 9.49 -15.54
C PHE A 105 -9.21 8.30 -14.62
N ALA A 106 -9.28 7.06 -15.12
CA ALA A 106 -8.84 5.89 -14.35
C ALA A 106 -7.32 5.91 -14.12
N ARG A 107 -6.54 6.36 -15.11
CA ARG A 107 -5.08 6.55 -14.96
C ARG A 107 -4.75 7.67 -13.97
N LEU A 108 -5.42 8.81 -14.07
CA LEU A 108 -5.26 9.93 -13.12
C LEU A 108 -5.53 9.49 -11.69
N MET A 109 -6.60 8.71 -11.50
CA MET A 109 -6.95 8.12 -10.23
C MET A 109 -5.87 7.18 -9.69
N GLY A 110 -5.15 6.46 -10.55
CA GLY A 110 -3.99 5.62 -10.17
C GLY A 110 -2.77 6.39 -9.66
N LEU A 111 -2.71 7.72 -9.78
CA LEU A 111 -1.60 8.50 -9.25
C LEU A 111 -1.52 8.52 -7.72
N TYR A 112 -2.51 7.95 -7.01
CA TYR A 112 -2.45 7.78 -5.56
C TYR A 112 -1.19 7.03 -5.11
N HIS A 113 -0.61 6.18 -5.96
CA HIS A 113 0.65 5.49 -5.70
C HIS A 113 1.81 6.45 -5.38
N LEU A 114 1.79 7.68 -5.90
CA LEU A 114 2.76 8.73 -5.58
C LEU A 114 2.51 9.37 -4.20
N VAL A 115 1.25 9.36 -3.75
CA VAL A 115 0.80 10.04 -2.53
C VAL A 115 0.88 9.13 -1.30
N VAL A 116 0.62 7.83 -1.46
CA VAL A 116 0.56 6.87 -0.36
C VAL A 116 1.88 6.76 0.43
N PRO A 117 3.07 6.61 -0.19
CA PRO A 117 4.31 6.52 0.57
C PRO A 117 4.59 7.72 1.48
N PRO A 118 4.59 8.98 1.00
CA PRO A 118 4.82 10.12 1.87
C PRO A 118 3.71 10.30 2.91
N LEU A 119 2.45 9.99 2.57
CA LEU A 119 1.34 10.02 3.52
C LEU A 119 1.56 9.04 4.69
N LEU A 120 1.92 7.79 4.40
CA LEU A 120 2.14 6.76 5.42
C LEU A 120 3.36 7.08 6.29
N LEU A 121 4.46 7.54 5.71
CA LEU A 121 5.64 7.98 6.46
C LEU A 121 5.30 9.18 7.37
N TRP A 122 4.60 10.19 6.84
CA TRP A 122 4.14 11.33 7.61
C TRP A 122 3.22 10.90 8.76
N ALA A 123 2.28 10.00 8.50
CA ALA A 123 1.32 9.53 9.50
C ALA A 123 2.00 8.72 10.62
N VAL A 124 2.94 7.84 10.25
CA VAL A 124 3.77 7.09 11.21
C VAL A 124 4.66 8.04 12.02
N ARG A 125 5.23 9.07 11.40
CA ARG A 125 6.01 10.10 12.12
C ARG A 125 5.13 10.88 13.10
N ARG A 126 3.91 11.25 12.69
CA ARG A 126 3.01 12.09 13.48
C ARG A 126 2.39 11.34 14.66
N LEU A 127 1.93 10.12 14.43
CA LEU A 127 1.21 9.34 15.44
C LEU A 127 2.09 8.31 16.17
N GLY A 128 3.23 7.95 15.59
CA GLY A 128 4.15 6.94 16.12
C GLY A 128 3.88 5.53 15.59
N TYR A 129 4.95 4.79 15.35
CA TYR A 129 4.92 3.41 14.85
C TYR A 129 4.41 2.41 15.91
N VAL A 130 3.73 1.35 15.46
CA VAL A 130 3.25 0.24 16.30
C VAL A 130 3.95 -1.06 15.90
N PRO A 131 4.70 -1.73 16.81
CA PRO A 131 5.47 -2.92 16.47
C PRO A 131 4.63 -4.10 15.96
N GLU A 132 3.38 -4.23 16.37
CA GLU A 132 2.48 -5.34 15.99
C GLU A 132 1.98 -5.23 14.55
N ALA A 133 2.20 -4.10 13.88
CA ALA A 133 1.72 -3.80 12.53
C ALA A 133 2.06 -4.85 11.48
N TRP A 134 3.25 -5.47 11.55
CA TRP A 134 3.67 -6.48 10.56
C TRP A 134 2.84 -7.76 10.66
N ARG A 135 2.29 -8.08 11.83
CA ARG A 135 1.41 -9.24 12.02
C ARG A 135 0.10 -9.03 11.28
N TRP A 136 -0.43 -7.82 11.29
CA TRP A 136 -1.64 -7.47 10.55
C TRP A 136 -1.41 -7.43 9.04
N ALA A 137 -0.26 -6.93 8.58
CA ALA A 137 0.13 -7.03 7.17
C ALA A 137 0.19 -8.51 6.73
N THR A 138 0.81 -9.37 7.57
CA THR A 138 0.89 -10.82 7.33
C THR A 138 -0.49 -11.47 7.32
N PHE A 139 -1.34 -11.18 8.29
CA PHE A 139 -2.71 -11.68 8.34
C PHE A 139 -3.53 -11.26 7.10
N THR A 140 -3.34 -10.03 6.63
CA THR A 140 -3.95 -9.54 5.39
C THR A 140 -3.50 -10.38 4.21
N ALA A 141 -2.21 -10.62 4.06
CA ALA A 141 -1.69 -11.44 2.98
C ALA A 141 -2.20 -12.88 3.04
N LEU A 142 -2.19 -13.48 4.23
CA LEU A 142 -2.72 -14.84 4.47
C LEU A 142 -4.22 -14.95 4.16
N THR A 143 -4.97 -13.85 4.15
CA THR A 143 -6.40 -13.83 3.83
C THR A 143 -6.65 -13.49 2.36
N VAL A 144 -6.08 -12.38 1.89
CA VAL A 144 -6.38 -11.80 0.58
C VAL A 144 -5.73 -12.59 -0.55
N VAL A 145 -4.52 -13.12 -0.35
CA VAL A 145 -3.80 -13.86 -1.41
C VAL A 145 -4.50 -15.16 -1.75
N PRO A 146 -4.94 -16.02 -0.79
CA PRO A 146 -5.75 -17.18 -1.13
C PRO A 146 -7.05 -16.82 -1.83
N ILE A 147 -7.73 -15.74 -1.42
CA ILE A 147 -8.94 -15.28 -2.13
C ILE A 147 -8.61 -14.98 -3.59
N ASN A 148 -7.54 -14.23 -3.88
CA ASN A 148 -7.12 -13.92 -5.25
C ASN A 148 -6.63 -15.15 -6.03
N PHE A 149 -6.05 -16.12 -5.34
CA PHE A 149 -5.57 -17.35 -5.95
C PHE A 149 -6.72 -18.23 -6.49
N PHE A 150 -7.86 -18.24 -5.79
CA PHE A 150 -9.03 -19.06 -6.16
C PHE A 150 -10.11 -18.27 -6.92
N TRP A 151 -10.35 -17.01 -6.57
CA TRP A 151 -11.39 -16.20 -7.21
C TRP A 151 -10.81 -15.48 -8.41
N ARG A 152 -11.36 -15.79 -9.61
CA ARG A 152 -10.95 -15.16 -10.89
C ARG A 152 -9.41 -15.13 -11.06
N PRO A 153 -8.77 -16.32 -11.06
CA PRO A 153 -7.32 -16.46 -11.05
C PRO A 153 -6.63 -15.83 -12.26
N GLN A 154 -7.33 -15.68 -13.38
CA GLN A 154 -6.79 -15.14 -14.63
C GLN A 154 -6.25 -13.69 -14.52
N TYR A 155 -6.68 -12.94 -13.50
CA TYR A 155 -6.17 -11.58 -13.28
C TYR A 155 -4.91 -11.54 -12.42
N ASN A 156 -4.52 -12.66 -11.81
CA ASN A 156 -3.30 -12.82 -11.02
C ASN A 156 -3.06 -11.65 -10.03
N VAL A 157 -4.14 -11.24 -9.33
CA VAL A 157 -4.12 -10.09 -8.42
C VAL A 157 -3.12 -10.31 -7.29
N ASN A 158 -2.31 -9.29 -6.99
CA ASN A 158 -1.18 -9.35 -6.06
C ASN A 158 -0.12 -10.40 -6.41
N TRP A 159 -0.03 -10.84 -7.67
CA TRP A 159 0.88 -11.91 -8.09
C TRP A 159 0.64 -13.23 -7.36
N ALA A 160 -0.62 -13.53 -7.00
CA ALA A 160 -0.97 -14.73 -6.26
C ALA A 160 -0.57 -16.04 -6.98
N ARG A 161 -0.38 -16.00 -8.30
CA ARG A 161 -0.02 -17.15 -9.17
C ARG A 161 1.29 -16.97 -9.95
N GLY A 162 2.05 -15.91 -9.69
CA GLY A 162 3.31 -15.66 -10.40
C GLY A 162 3.63 -14.18 -10.53
N ILE A 163 4.92 -13.82 -10.56
CA ILE A 163 5.36 -12.42 -10.67
C ILE A 163 5.31 -11.99 -12.14
N GLY A 164 4.53 -10.95 -12.42
CA GLY A 164 4.34 -10.39 -13.77
C GLY A 164 3.45 -11.23 -14.70
N HIS A 165 3.57 -12.54 -14.65
CA HIS A 165 2.73 -13.51 -15.35
C HIS A 165 2.46 -14.74 -14.48
N GLU A 166 1.46 -15.54 -14.83
CA GLU A 166 1.24 -16.83 -14.18
C GLU A 166 2.46 -17.74 -14.41
N GLN A 167 2.97 -18.32 -13.33
CA GLN A 167 4.16 -19.17 -13.38
C GLN A 167 3.73 -20.64 -13.51
N HIS A 168 4.53 -21.43 -14.23
CA HIS A 168 4.31 -22.87 -14.41
C HIS A 168 5.53 -23.72 -14.03
N VAL A 169 6.49 -23.14 -13.30
CA VAL A 169 7.73 -23.81 -12.90
C VAL A 169 7.50 -24.68 -11.67
N LEU A 170 6.77 -24.15 -10.67
CA LEU A 170 6.39 -24.85 -9.46
C LEU A 170 4.91 -25.24 -9.51
N PRO A 171 4.49 -26.30 -8.81
CA PRO A 171 3.07 -26.53 -8.55
C PRO A 171 2.42 -25.31 -7.89
N ASP A 172 1.21 -24.94 -8.31
CA ASP A 172 0.56 -23.69 -7.89
C ASP A 172 0.44 -23.55 -6.37
N TRP A 173 0.15 -24.65 -5.66
CA TRP A 173 0.06 -24.65 -4.19
C TRP A 173 1.40 -24.39 -3.52
N LEU A 174 2.51 -24.83 -4.13
CA LEU A 174 3.86 -24.63 -3.61
C LEU A 174 4.29 -23.18 -3.83
N TYR A 175 3.94 -22.60 -4.99
CA TYR A 175 4.08 -21.16 -5.22
C TYR A 175 3.29 -20.36 -4.18
N LEU A 176 2.01 -20.69 -3.97
CA LEU A 176 1.16 -20.02 -2.99
C LEU A 176 1.72 -20.11 -1.57
N ALA A 177 2.10 -21.31 -1.12
CA ALA A 177 2.71 -21.51 0.20
C ALA A 177 4.02 -20.72 0.34
N GLY A 178 4.88 -20.76 -0.68
CA GLY A 178 6.11 -19.98 -0.74
C GLY A 178 5.84 -18.48 -0.67
N TYR A 179 4.89 -17.97 -1.45
CA TYR A 179 4.48 -16.56 -1.44
C TYR A 179 4.03 -16.12 -0.03
N LEU A 180 3.15 -16.90 0.60
CA LEU A 180 2.58 -16.61 1.92
C LEU A 180 3.63 -16.60 3.04
N ILE A 181 4.77 -17.25 2.84
CA ILE A 181 5.91 -17.26 3.77
C ILE A 181 6.91 -16.16 3.41
N LEU A 182 7.31 -16.08 2.14
CA LEU A 182 8.38 -15.20 1.68
C LEU A 182 7.98 -13.73 1.74
N VAL A 183 6.74 -13.35 1.41
CA VAL A 183 6.33 -11.94 1.46
C VAL A 183 6.40 -11.38 2.89
N PRO A 184 5.85 -12.06 3.92
CA PRO A 184 6.05 -11.63 5.31
C PRO A 184 7.52 -11.54 5.74
N LEU A 185 8.35 -12.52 5.37
CA LEU A 185 9.75 -12.60 5.81
C LEU A 185 10.68 -11.62 5.10
N VAL A 186 10.49 -11.41 3.80
CA VAL A 186 11.40 -10.65 2.94
C VAL A 186 10.90 -9.23 2.68
N VAL A 187 9.59 -8.99 2.80
CA VAL A 187 9.02 -7.65 2.62
C VAL A 187 8.59 -7.07 3.95
N TYR A 188 7.60 -7.67 4.61
CA TYR A 188 6.97 -7.04 5.79
C TYR A 188 7.93 -6.93 6.98
N TRP A 189 8.73 -7.97 7.23
CA TRP A 189 9.66 -7.97 8.35
C TRP A 189 10.80 -6.94 8.19
N PRO A 190 11.50 -6.84 7.04
CA PRO A 190 12.48 -5.78 6.82
C PRO A 190 11.87 -4.38 6.88
N THR A 191 10.68 -4.16 6.29
CA THR A 191 9.99 -2.86 6.40
C THR A 191 9.63 -2.53 7.86
N HIS A 192 9.19 -3.52 8.65
CA HIS A 192 8.97 -3.36 10.08
C HIS A 192 10.23 -2.91 10.82
N LEU A 193 11.36 -3.59 10.59
CA LEU A 193 12.63 -3.25 11.23
C LEU A 193 13.09 -1.84 10.83
N ALA A 194 12.94 -1.46 9.57
CA ALA A 194 13.28 -0.12 9.08
C ALA A 194 12.43 0.96 9.76
N LEU A 195 11.11 0.80 9.81
CA LEU A 195 10.20 1.75 10.46
C LEU A 195 10.44 1.85 11.97
N LYS A 196 10.68 0.70 12.63
CA LYS A 196 11.00 0.64 14.06
C LYS A 196 12.31 1.34 14.37
N ARG A 197 13.35 1.16 13.55
CA ARG A 197 14.63 1.86 13.70
C ARG A 197 14.47 3.35 13.46
N TRP A 198 13.82 3.73 12.37
CA TRP A 198 13.61 5.13 11.99
C TRP A 198 12.90 5.93 13.08
N THR A 199 11.80 5.40 13.62
CA THR A 199 11.04 6.08 14.68
C THR A 199 11.78 6.13 16.03
N ARG A 200 12.60 5.12 16.36
CA ARG A 200 13.48 5.16 17.54
C ARG A 200 14.54 6.26 17.43
N THR A 201 15.19 6.40 16.28
CA THR A 201 16.21 7.45 16.07
C THR A 201 15.60 8.85 16.22
N GLN A 202 14.36 9.07 15.75
CA GLN A 202 13.69 10.37 15.91
C GLN A 202 13.45 10.70 17.39
N ALA A 203 12.98 9.74 18.18
CA ALA A 203 12.77 9.94 19.61
C ALA A 203 14.07 10.27 20.38
N SER A 204 15.22 9.76 19.92
CA SER A 204 16.52 10.11 20.52
C SER A 204 17.07 11.47 20.11
N THR A 205 16.63 12.04 18.98
CA THR A 205 17.06 13.37 18.51
C THR A 205 16.19 14.52 19.04
N GLU A 206 15.00 14.21 19.55
CA GLU A 206 14.06 15.20 20.11
C GLU A 206 14.22 15.38 21.64
N ASN A 207 15.06 14.56 22.29
CA ASN A 207 15.46 14.65 23.70
C ASN A 207 16.86 15.26 23.84
#